data_AF-A0A925C3E3-F1
#
_entry.id   AF-A0A925C3E3-F1
#
_cell.length_a   1.000
_cell.length_b   1.000
_cell.length_c   1.000
_cell.angle_alpha   90.00
_cell.angle_beta   90.00
_cell.angle_gamma   90.00
#
_symmetry.space_group_name_H-M   'P 1'
#
loop_
_entity.id
_entity.type
_entity.pdbx_description
1 polymer ?
#
loop_
_entity_poly.entity_id
_entity_poly.type
_entity_poly.pdbx_seq_one_letter_code
_entity_poly.pdbx_strand_id
1 'polypeptide(L)'
;ARALENQIAAIVSPTVGDALWSPAVDRNSGAAGIYVPSEQTVSDTGILAQGEMNAAQWVAADIDLARLRHLRTSGEMRNYIDWPNQPGAAKLADTVEIITLE
;
A
#
# COMPACT_ATOMS: atom_id res chain seq x y z
N ALA A 1 3.95 6.16 0.60
CA ALA A 1 2.69 6.90 0.86
C ALA A 1 1.54 5.96 1.21
N ARG A 2 1.02 5.18 0.25
CA ARG A 2 -0.16 4.30 0.43
C ARG A 2 -0.10 3.38 1.66
N ALA A 3 1.06 2.78 1.94
CA ALA A 3 1.26 1.94 3.12
C ALA A 3 1.07 2.71 4.44
N LEU A 4 1.74 3.85 4.59
CA LEU A 4 1.69 4.71 5.78
C LEU A 4 0.31 5.33 6.01
N GLU A 5 -0.29 5.92 4.97
CA GLU A 5 -1.56 6.65 5.12
C GLU A 5 -2.73 5.72 5.48
N ASN A 6 -2.71 4.47 5.00
CA ASN A 6 -3.77 3.49 5.24
C ASN A 6 -3.42 2.50 6.36
N GLN A 7 -2.20 2.58 6.91
CA GLN A 7 -1.65 1.61 7.87
C GLN A 7 -1.78 0.16 7.38
N ILE A 8 -1.26 -0.10 6.17
CA ILE A 8 -1.28 -1.41 5.50
C ILE A 8 0.10 -1.77 4.97
N ALA A 9 0.30 -3.05 4.63
CA ALA A 9 1.35 -3.44 3.72
C ALA A 9 0.94 -3.11 2.28
N ALA A 10 1.85 -2.54 1.50
CA ALA A 10 1.68 -2.29 0.07
C ALA A 10 2.83 -2.94 -0.69
N ILE A 11 2.50 -3.82 -1.64
CA ILE A 11 3.47 -4.55 -2.45
C ILE A 11 3.33 -4.08 -3.89
N VAL A 12 4.46 -3.75 -4.51
CA VAL A 12 4.53 -3.42 -5.95
C VAL A 12 5.42 -4.43 -6.64
N SER A 13 4.92 -4.98 -7.75
CA SER A 13 5.64 -5.95 -8.58
C SER A 13 5.54 -5.50 -10.05
N PRO A 14 6.28 -4.46 -10.45
CA PRO A 14 6.27 -4.00 -11.83
C PRO A 14 6.92 -5.02 -12.75
N THR A 15 6.46 -5.08 -13.99
CA THR A 15 7.23 -5.65 -15.10
C THR A 15 8.47 -4.78 -15.36
N VAL A 16 9.51 -5.37 -15.93
CA VAL A 16 10.75 -4.65 -16.30
C VAL A 16 11.22 -5.08 -17.69
N GLY A 17 11.87 -4.17 -18.40
CA GLY A 17 12.39 -4.40 -19.74
C GLY A 17 11.36 -4.14 -20.85
N ASP A 18 11.77 -4.47 -22.07
CA ASP A 18 11.04 -4.16 -23.28
C ASP A 18 10.17 -5.33 -23.75
N ALA A 19 8.91 -5.01 -24.07
CA ALA A 19 7.97 -5.90 -24.73
C ALA A 19 7.35 -5.17 -25.92
N LEU A 20 8.17 -4.72 -26.87
CA LEU A 20 7.77 -3.89 -28.03
C LEU A 20 6.69 -4.52 -28.93
N TRP A 21 6.48 -5.82 -28.80
CA TRP A 21 5.40 -6.57 -29.45
C TRP A 21 4.02 -6.30 -28.83
N SER A 22 3.96 -5.72 -27.63
CA SER A 22 2.74 -5.39 -26.91
C SER A 22 2.62 -3.88 -26.70
N PRO A 23 1.70 -3.20 -27.42
CA PRO A 23 1.45 -1.78 -27.20
C PRO A 23 0.98 -1.41 -25.78
N ALA A 24 0.47 -2.38 -25.01
CA ALA A 24 -0.03 -2.14 -23.65
C ALA A 24 1.07 -2.11 -22.59
N VAL A 25 2.23 -2.71 -22.86
CA VAL A 25 3.35 -2.86 -21.90
C VAL A 25 4.70 -2.70 -22.62
N ASP A 26 4.78 -1.81 -23.60
CA ASP A 26 5.89 -1.72 -24.56
C ASP A 26 7.27 -1.58 -23.91
N ARG A 27 7.38 -0.70 -22.91
CA ARG A 27 8.60 -0.44 -22.13
C ARG A 27 8.22 -0.34 -20.66
N ASN A 28 8.83 -1.20 -19.86
CA ASN A 28 8.53 -1.28 -18.43
C ASN A 28 9.80 -0.96 -17.64
N SER A 29 9.64 -0.21 -16.56
CA SER A 29 10.72 0.12 -15.66
C SER A 29 10.20 0.17 -14.25
N GLY A 30 11.04 -0.22 -13.30
CA GLY A 30 10.69 -0.19 -11.90
C GLY A 30 11.55 -1.10 -11.05
N ALA A 31 11.33 -0.98 -9.75
CA ALA A 31 11.87 -1.88 -8.74
C ALA A 31 10.70 -2.50 -7.98
N ALA A 32 10.71 -3.82 -7.83
CA ALA A 32 9.78 -4.49 -6.95
C ALA A 32 10.05 -4.07 -5.50
N GLY A 33 9.00 -3.98 -4.68
CA GLY A 33 9.14 -3.52 -3.29
C GLY A 33 7.98 -3.90 -2.40
N ILE A 34 8.30 -4.13 -1.13
CA ILE A 34 7.38 -4.45 -0.05
C ILE A 34 7.48 -3.33 0.98
N TYR A 35 6.41 -2.57 1.11
CA TYR A 35 6.35 -1.38 1.95
C TYR A 35 5.35 -1.54 3.08
N VAL A 36 5.66 -0.94 4.22
CA VAL A 36 4.84 -0.90 5.43
C VAL A 36 4.84 0.52 5.99
N PRO A 37 4.00 0.83 7.00
CA PRO A 37 4.10 2.11 7.71
C PRO A 37 5.50 2.28 8.30
N SER A 38 6.07 3.47 8.11
CA SER A 38 7.32 3.88 8.74
C SER A 38 7.01 4.24 10.20
N GLU A 39 7.15 3.24 11.08
CA GLU A 39 6.78 3.27 12.48
C GLU A 39 7.83 2.45 13.24
N GLN A 40 8.32 2.96 14.37
CA GLN A 40 9.43 2.34 15.12
C GLN A 40 9.20 0.85 15.43
N THR A 41 7.93 0.47 15.57
CA THR A 41 7.54 -0.89 15.94
C THR A 41 7.21 -1.80 14.75
N VAL A 42 7.43 -1.33 13.52
CA VAL A 42 7.20 -2.06 12.27
C VAL A 42 8.41 -1.96 11.35
N SER A 43 8.85 -0.75 11.03
CA SER A 43 10.02 -0.47 10.20
C SER A 43 10.39 1.01 10.32
N ASP A 44 11.69 1.28 10.53
CA ASP A 44 12.20 2.65 10.60
C ASP A 44 12.10 3.40 9.27
N THR A 45 12.21 2.68 8.15
CA THR A 45 12.22 3.25 6.79
C THR A 45 10.90 3.06 6.05
N GLY A 46 10.04 2.15 6.53
CA GLY A 46 8.83 1.70 5.82
C GLY A 46 9.12 0.78 4.64
N ILE A 47 10.36 0.35 4.43
CA ILE A 47 10.77 -0.59 3.38
C ILE A 47 11.17 -1.90 4.05
N LEU A 48 10.42 -2.98 3.81
CA LEU A 48 10.81 -4.32 4.28
C LEU A 48 11.75 -5.02 3.31
N ALA A 49 11.50 -4.87 2.02
CA ALA A 49 12.39 -5.36 0.97
C ALA A 49 12.20 -4.56 -0.31
N GLN A 50 13.26 -4.39 -1.08
CA GLN A 50 13.24 -3.74 -2.38
C GLN A 50 14.23 -4.45 -3.31
N GLY A 51 13.83 -4.68 -4.55
CA GLY A 51 14.70 -5.18 -5.59
C GLY A 51 15.53 -4.09 -6.25
N GLU A 52 16.48 -4.50 -7.07
CA GLU A 52 17.23 -3.61 -7.96
C GLU A 52 16.33 -3.01 -9.06
N MET A 53 16.61 -1.76 -9.45
CA MET A 53 15.92 -1.08 -10.54
C MET A 53 16.12 -1.83 -11.86
N ASN A 54 15.03 -2.13 -12.55
CA ASN A 54 15.00 -2.79 -13.87
C ASN A 54 15.57 -4.22 -13.90
N ALA A 55 15.73 -4.88 -12.76
CA ALA A 55 16.19 -6.27 -12.70
C ALA A 55 15.02 -7.23 -12.48
N ALA A 56 14.96 -8.29 -13.30
CA ALA A 56 14.05 -9.41 -13.12
C ALA A 56 14.51 -10.26 -11.93
N GLN A 57 13.73 -10.27 -10.84
CA GLN A 57 14.12 -10.90 -9.59
C GLN A 57 12.92 -11.25 -8.72
N TRP A 58 13.15 -12.10 -7.72
CA TRP A 58 12.23 -12.33 -6.62
C TRP A 58 12.57 -11.41 -5.44
N VAL A 59 11.57 -10.73 -4.90
CA VAL A 59 11.70 -9.91 -3.68
C VAL A 59 10.73 -10.46 -2.65
N ALA A 60 11.24 -10.80 -1.46
CA ALA A 60 10.46 -11.43 -0.40
C ALA A 60 10.79 -10.81 0.96
N ALA A 61 9.79 -10.77 1.85
CA ALA A 61 9.90 -10.36 3.23
C ALA A 61 8.74 -10.94 4.05
N ASP A 62 8.94 -11.08 5.36
CA ASP A 62 7.88 -11.44 6.30
C ASP A 62 7.12 -10.19 6.76
N ILE A 63 5.79 -10.30 6.84
CA ILE A 63 4.91 -9.20 7.26
C ILE A 63 4.10 -9.63 8.48
N ASP A 64 4.27 -8.92 9.59
CA ASP A 64 3.41 -9.08 10.78
C ASP A 64 2.10 -8.31 10.62
N LEU A 65 1.07 -9.02 10.15
CA LEU A 65 -0.28 -8.45 9.99
C LEU A 65 -0.95 -8.10 11.31
N ALA A 66 -0.58 -8.75 12.43
CA ALA A 66 -1.15 -8.42 13.73
C ALA A 66 -0.61 -7.08 14.22
N ARG A 67 0.70 -6.84 14.05
CA ARG A 67 1.34 -5.56 14.34
C ARG A 67 0.73 -4.42 13.53
N LEU A 68 0.53 -4.61 12.22
CA LEU A 68 -0.11 -3.60 11.37
C LEU A 68 -1.53 -3.25 11.80
N ARG A 69 -2.34 -4.25 12.20
CA ARG A 69 -3.69 -4.00 12.73
C ARG A 69 -3.65 -3.22 14.03
N HIS A 70 -2.66 -3.47 14.90
CA HIS A 70 -2.52 -2.78 16.17
C HIS A 70 -2.23 -1.28 16.00
N LEU A 71 -1.53 -0.88 14.94
CA LEU A 71 -1.26 0.54 14.64
C LEU A 71 -2.53 1.38 14.49
N ARG A 72 -3.65 0.78 14.07
CA ARG A 72 -4.93 1.50 13.90
C ARG A 72 -5.52 2.03 15.20
N THR A 73 -5.09 1.50 16.34
CA THR A 73 -5.58 1.91 17.66
C THR A 73 -4.48 2.44 18.57
N SER A 74 -3.21 2.19 18.25
CA SER A 74 -2.08 2.46 19.16
C SER A 74 -0.81 3.00 18.48
N GLY A 75 -0.81 3.21 17.17
CA GLY A 75 0.34 3.74 16.43
C GLY A 75 0.63 5.20 16.77
N GLU A 76 1.89 5.62 16.59
CA GLU A 76 2.29 7.02 16.80
C GLU A 76 1.63 7.92 15.75
N MET A 77 1.62 7.48 14.48
CA MET A 77 0.89 8.14 13.41
C MET A 77 -0.58 7.70 13.42
N ARG A 78 -1.45 8.63 13.79
CA ARG A 78 -2.89 8.41 14.00
C ARG A 78 -3.76 8.58 12.74
N ASN A 79 -3.19 8.37 11.56
CA ASN A 79 -3.85 8.60 10.27
C ASN A 79 -5.25 7.97 10.17
N TYR A 80 -5.39 6.71 10.61
CA TYR A 80 -6.65 5.98 10.52
C TYR A 80 -7.71 6.52 11.49
N ILE A 81 -7.35 6.70 12.76
CA ILE A 81 -8.30 7.08 13.81
C ILE A 81 -8.70 8.56 13.73
N ASP A 82 -7.81 9.42 13.23
CA ASP A 82 -8.07 10.85 13.12
C ASP A 82 -8.68 11.24 11.75
N TRP A 83 -8.79 10.28 10.81
CA TRP A 83 -9.41 10.51 9.50
C TRP A 83 -10.81 11.15 9.58
N PRO A 84 -11.72 10.73 10.48
CA PRO A 84 -13.04 11.36 10.61
C PRO A 84 -13.01 12.83 11.05
N ASN A 85 -11.88 13.32 11.59
CA ASN A 85 -11.74 14.71 12.04
C ASN A 85 -11.45 15.68 10.88
N GLN A 86 -11.26 15.17 9.65
CA GLN A 86 -11.01 16.00 8.48
C GLN A 86 -12.23 16.87 8.16
N PRO A 87 -12.05 18.16 7.82
CA PRO A 87 -13.13 19.00 7.32
C PRO A 87 -13.83 18.34 6.12
N GLY A 88 -15.14 18.13 6.21
CA GLY A 88 -15.92 17.49 5.14
C GLY A 88 -15.97 15.96 5.18
N ALA A 89 -15.30 15.27 6.10
CA ALA A 89 -15.41 13.82 6.30
C ALA A 89 -16.70 13.39 7.04
N ALA A 90 -17.78 14.16 6.90
CA ALA A 90 -19.08 13.77 7.43
C ALA A 90 -19.55 12.47 6.76
N LYS A 91 -20.30 11.65 7.50
CA LYS A 91 -20.97 10.49 6.89
C LYS A 91 -21.81 10.97 5.72
N LEU A 92 -21.71 10.29 4.59
CA LEU A 92 -22.60 10.48 3.45
C LEU A 92 -24.04 10.42 3.96
N ALA A 93 -24.77 11.53 3.80
CA ALA A 93 -26.14 11.67 4.27
C ALA A 93 -27.14 10.96 3.35
N ASP A 94 -26.71 10.62 2.13
CA ASP A 94 -27.55 10.02 1.12
C ASP A 94 -27.76 8.53 1.39
N THR A 95 -29.02 8.10 1.34
CA THR A 95 -29.39 6.69 1.29
C THR A 95 -29.02 6.12 -0.06
N VAL A 96 -28.04 5.23 -0.10
CA VAL A 96 -27.72 4.43 -1.29
C VAL A 96 -28.74 3.31 -1.46
N GLU A 97 -29.30 3.20 -2.68
CA GLU A 97 -30.07 2.03 -3.09
C GLU A 97 -29.11 0.88 -3.38
N ILE A 98 -29.25 -0.23 -2.65
CA ILE A 98 -28.48 -1.46 -2.90
C ILE A 98 -29.33 -2.33 -3.83
N ILE A 99 -28.94 -2.42 -5.10
CA ILE A 99 -29.58 -3.29 -6.09
C ILE A 99 -28.78 -4.60 -6.18
N THR A 100 -29.40 -5.71 -5.83
CA THR A 100 -28.84 -7.04 -6.08
C THR A 100 -29.11 -7.41 -7.54
N LEU A 101 -28.05 -7.74 -8.29
CA LEU A 101 -28.18 -8.24 -9.65
C LEU A 101 -28.42 -9.76 -9.61
N GLU A 102 -29.51 -10.23 -10.23
CA GLU A 102 -29.79 -11.66 -10.48
C GLU A 102 -28.96 -12.20 -11.66
#